data_AF-A0A7H0IQ24-F1
#
_entry.id   AF-A0A7H0IQ24-F1
#
_cell.length_a   1.000
_cell.length_b   1.000
_cell.length_c   1.000
_cell.angle_alpha   90.00
_cell.angle_beta   90.00
_cell.angle_gamma   90.00
#
_symmetry.space_group_name_H-M   'P 1'
#
loop_
_entity.id
_entity.type
_entity.pdbx_description
1 polymer ?
#
loop_
_entity_poly.entity_id
_entity_poly.type
_entity_poly.pdbx_seq_one_letter_code
_entity_poly.pdbx_strand_id
1 'polypeptide(L)'
;MEFEPASQGAEPGLSHFVRDLALCLSVHRDRSPALVWPDGIDAVVAEADGELPELATSLGALLGCEVTSSFVGLPVGGRGDGDTAGTDLVLLPVKGSCGGRVEPSPGGHAPVHALELRLRVGEALYVPRGFVYALDAVHTPCTLQVLTLHPPDW
;
A
#
# COMPACT_ATOMS: atom_id res chain seq x y z
N MET A 1 37.46 3.90 -21.45
CA MET A 1 36.01 3.95 -21.22
C MET A 1 35.78 3.32 -19.87
N GLU A 2 35.80 4.14 -18.84
CA GLU A 2 35.44 3.72 -17.48
C GLU A 2 33.93 3.90 -17.35
N PHE A 3 33.23 2.82 -17.02
CA PHE A 3 31.80 2.85 -16.71
C PHE A 3 31.68 3.29 -15.24
N GLU A 4 31.17 4.50 -15.00
CA GLU A 4 30.70 4.91 -13.68
C GLU A 4 29.27 4.40 -13.48
N PRO A 5 28.97 3.56 -12.47
CA PRO A 5 27.60 3.29 -12.07
C PRO A 5 27.22 4.27 -10.97
N ALA A 6 26.64 5.41 -11.34
CA ALA A 6 26.03 6.31 -10.37
C ALA A 6 24.51 6.07 -10.35
N SER A 7 24.08 5.10 -9.54
CA SER A 7 22.71 5.06 -9.02
C SER A 7 22.50 6.27 -8.11
N GLN A 8 22.24 7.45 -8.69
CA GLN A 8 21.93 8.70 -7.97
C GLN A 8 20.45 9.12 -8.14
N GLY A 9 19.56 8.19 -8.52
CA GLY A 9 18.17 8.50 -8.90
C GLY A 9 17.06 8.08 -7.93
N ALA A 10 17.35 7.25 -6.90
CA ALA A 10 16.29 6.66 -6.06
C ALA A 10 15.79 7.58 -4.93
N GLU A 11 16.70 8.37 -4.32
CA GLU A 11 16.43 9.28 -3.20
C GLU A 11 15.29 10.30 -3.42
N PRO A 12 15.20 11.02 -4.56
CA PRO A 12 14.09 11.96 -4.78
C PRO A 12 12.76 11.24 -5.04
N GLY A 13 12.79 10.06 -5.66
CA GLY A 13 11.60 9.28 -5.98
C GLY A 13 10.92 8.74 -4.72
N LEU A 14 11.68 8.13 -3.82
CA LEU A 14 11.16 7.64 -2.54
C LEU A 14 10.60 8.78 -1.68
N SER A 15 11.27 9.93 -1.64
CA SER A 15 10.81 11.09 -0.88
C SER A 15 9.46 11.64 -1.37
N HIS A 16 9.28 11.74 -2.68
CA HIS A 16 7.98 12.15 -3.25
C HIS A 16 6.90 11.12 -2.97
N PHE A 17 7.21 9.83 -3.16
CA PHE A 17 6.29 8.74 -2.87
C PHE A 17 5.77 8.80 -1.44
N VAL A 18 6.69 8.91 -0.47
CA VAL A 18 6.36 8.93 0.96
C VAL A 18 5.52 10.15 1.32
N ARG A 19 5.81 11.31 0.72
CA ARG A 19 5.05 12.55 0.96
C ARG A 19 3.62 12.47 0.43
N ASP A 20 3.43 11.98 -0.79
CA ASP A 20 2.11 11.83 -1.39
C ASP A 20 1.25 10.85 -0.60
N LEU A 21 1.86 9.73 -0.18
CA LEU A 21 1.19 8.76 0.65
C LEU A 21 0.82 9.34 2.03
N ALA A 22 1.75 10.04 2.68
CA ALA A 22 1.47 10.68 3.97
C ALA A 22 0.37 11.75 3.86
N LEU A 23 0.35 12.53 2.78
CA LEU A 23 -0.70 13.51 2.52
C LEU A 23 -2.06 12.84 2.34
N CYS A 24 -2.13 11.78 1.52
CA CYS A 24 -3.35 10.98 1.34
C CYS A 24 -3.88 10.45 2.68
N LEU A 25 -2.99 9.86 3.49
CA LEU A 25 -3.34 9.32 4.80
C LEU A 25 -3.80 10.42 5.76
N SER A 26 -3.23 11.62 5.74
CA SER A 26 -3.69 12.72 6.59
C SER A 26 -5.17 13.11 6.36
N VAL A 27 -5.66 12.89 5.13
CA VAL A 27 -7.05 13.19 4.74
C VAL A 27 -7.97 12.00 5.00
N HIS A 28 -7.52 10.79 4.73
CA HIS A 28 -8.41 9.62 4.69
C HIS A 28 -8.34 8.73 5.94
N ARG A 29 -7.29 8.88 6.77
CA ARG A 29 -7.10 8.07 7.96
C ARG A 29 -8.30 8.10 8.89
N ASP A 30 -8.68 6.92 9.39
CA ASP A 30 -9.84 6.67 10.24
C ASP A 30 -11.22 7.03 9.64
N ARG A 31 -11.28 7.34 8.34
CA ARG A 31 -12.50 7.85 7.69
C ARG A 31 -12.95 7.01 6.51
N SER A 32 -12.07 6.77 5.55
CA SER A 32 -12.48 6.16 4.27
C SER A 32 -11.31 5.50 3.55
N PRO A 33 -11.54 4.43 2.78
CA PRO A 33 -10.54 3.90 1.88
C PRO A 33 -10.23 4.90 0.76
N ALA A 34 -9.00 4.87 0.27
CA ALA A 34 -8.54 5.76 -0.79
C ALA A 34 -7.53 5.06 -1.71
N LEU A 35 -7.59 5.40 -2.99
CA LEU A 35 -6.61 4.99 -3.99
C LEU A 35 -5.75 6.20 -4.33
N VAL A 36 -4.43 6.05 -4.27
CA VAL A 36 -3.47 7.09 -4.63
C VAL A 36 -2.52 6.59 -5.71
N TRP A 37 -2.13 7.50 -6.61
CA TRP A 37 -1.09 7.31 -7.62
C TRP A 37 0.09 8.22 -7.25
N PRO A 38 0.93 7.80 -6.29
CA PRO A 38 2.02 8.62 -5.78
C PRO A 38 3.14 8.74 -6.81
N ASP A 39 3.72 9.93 -6.91
CA ASP A 39 4.90 10.13 -7.73
C ASP A 39 6.09 9.34 -7.16
N GLY A 40 6.97 8.84 -8.03
CA GLY A 40 8.18 8.11 -7.60
C GLY A 40 7.96 6.64 -7.22
N ILE A 41 6.78 6.09 -7.48
CA ILE A 41 6.48 4.65 -7.32
C ILE A 41 7.46 3.75 -8.09
N ASP A 42 8.00 4.21 -9.22
CA ASP A 42 9.01 3.46 -9.98
C ASP A 42 10.26 3.14 -9.15
N ALA A 43 10.66 4.05 -8.23
CA ALA A 43 11.78 3.81 -7.31
C ALA A 43 11.44 2.73 -6.28
N VAL A 44 10.19 2.65 -5.83
CA VAL A 44 9.70 1.61 -4.91
C VAL A 44 9.61 0.26 -5.63
N VAL A 45 9.14 0.24 -6.87
CA VAL A 45 8.97 -0.98 -7.67
C VAL A 45 10.31 -1.55 -8.13
N ALA A 46 11.27 -0.70 -8.50
CA ALA A 46 12.60 -1.14 -8.93
C ALA A 46 13.35 -1.92 -7.85
N GLU A 47 13.12 -1.57 -6.58
CA GLU A 47 13.75 -2.20 -5.42
C GLU A 47 12.90 -3.33 -4.82
N ALA A 48 11.74 -3.66 -5.42
CA ALA A 48 10.80 -4.64 -4.87
C ALA A 48 11.29 -6.10 -4.94
N ASP A 49 12.40 -6.37 -5.62
CA ASP A 49 13.11 -7.64 -5.52
C ASP A 49 13.93 -7.74 -4.20
N GLY A 50 13.94 -6.68 -3.37
CA GLY A 50 14.46 -6.61 -2.01
C GLY A 50 13.45 -6.02 -1.00
N GLU A 51 13.74 -6.14 0.30
CA GLU A 51 13.01 -5.38 1.32
C GLU A 51 13.37 -3.90 1.19
N LEU A 52 12.37 -3.01 1.23
CA LEU A 52 12.54 -1.56 1.32
C LEU A 52 12.30 -1.11 2.78
N PRO A 53 13.21 -1.40 3.73
CA PRO A 53 13.06 -0.95 5.13
C PRO A 53 13.02 0.59 5.23
N GLU A 54 13.64 1.28 4.27
CA GLU A 54 13.64 2.75 4.20
C GLU A 54 12.25 3.33 3.93
N LEU A 55 11.39 2.63 3.19
CA LEU A 55 10.02 3.08 2.92
C LEU A 55 9.19 3.12 4.20
N ALA A 56 9.18 2.00 4.94
CA ALA A 56 8.46 1.89 6.20
C ALA A 56 8.98 2.91 7.23
N THR A 57 10.32 3.01 7.35
CA THR A 57 10.96 3.95 8.27
C THR A 57 10.62 5.41 7.94
N SER A 58 10.73 5.80 6.66
CA SER A 58 10.48 7.18 6.22
C SER A 58 9.01 7.56 6.37
N LEU A 59 8.10 6.64 6.03
CA LEU A 59 6.66 6.86 6.19
C LEU A 59 6.30 6.97 7.69
N GLY A 60 6.82 6.08 8.52
CA GLY A 60 6.60 6.13 9.97
C GLY A 60 7.10 7.42 10.60
N ALA A 61 8.25 7.92 10.17
CA ALA A 61 8.78 9.21 10.62
C ALA A 61 7.87 10.39 10.28
N LEU A 62 7.26 10.42 9.07
CA LEU A 62 6.31 11.47 8.69
C LEU A 62 4.96 11.34 9.39
N LEU A 63 4.47 10.12 9.61
CA LEU A 63 3.17 9.87 10.23
C LEU A 63 3.22 9.91 11.77
N GLY A 64 4.42 9.87 12.36
CA GLY A 64 4.60 9.79 13.80
C GLY A 64 4.11 8.47 14.40
N CYS A 65 4.18 7.37 13.63
CA CYS A 65 3.73 6.05 14.07
C CYS A 65 4.67 4.95 13.58
N GLU A 66 4.59 3.77 14.18
CA GLU A 66 5.33 2.62 13.67
C GLU A 66 4.68 2.12 12.38
N VAL A 67 5.52 1.81 11.39
CA VAL A 67 5.09 1.21 10.13
C VAL A 67 5.93 -0.04 9.91
N THR A 68 5.26 -1.17 9.72
CA THR A 68 5.91 -2.43 9.37
C THR A 68 5.59 -2.79 7.92
N SER A 69 6.55 -3.38 7.21
CA SER A 69 6.38 -3.84 5.84
C SER A 69 6.36 -5.36 5.77
N SER A 70 5.52 -5.92 4.90
CA SER A 70 5.53 -7.36 4.57
C SER A 70 5.16 -7.55 3.10
N PHE A 71 5.34 -8.76 2.57
CA PHE A 71 4.96 -9.10 1.21
C PHE A 71 3.91 -10.19 1.18
N VAL A 72 2.92 -10.03 0.29
CA VAL A 72 1.88 -11.01 0.02
C VAL A 72 1.94 -11.39 -1.45
N GLY A 73 2.13 -12.69 -1.71
CA GLY A 73 2.04 -13.26 -3.06
C GLY A 73 0.65 -13.84 -3.31
N LEU A 74 0.04 -13.43 -4.42
CA LEU A 74 -1.22 -13.98 -4.90
C LEU A 74 -0.98 -14.80 -6.18
N PRO A 75 -1.29 -16.11 -6.17
CA PRO A 75 -1.21 -16.93 -7.38
C PRO A 75 -2.32 -16.55 -8.36
N VAL A 76 -2.20 -17.00 -9.61
CA VAL A 76 -3.27 -16.87 -10.62
C VAL A 76 -4.55 -17.55 -10.11
N GLY A 77 -5.68 -16.84 -10.18
CA GLY A 77 -6.95 -17.28 -9.61
C GLY A 77 -7.02 -17.25 -8.09
N GLY A 78 -5.95 -16.79 -7.42
CA GLY A 78 -5.89 -16.59 -5.99
C GLY A 78 -6.94 -15.57 -5.54
N ARG A 79 -7.49 -15.83 -4.35
CA ARG A 79 -8.48 -14.99 -3.70
C ARG A 79 -8.13 -14.89 -2.22
N GLY A 80 -8.04 -13.67 -1.70
CA GLY A 80 -8.07 -13.41 -0.28
C GLY A 80 -9.50 -13.56 0.22
N ASP A 81 -9.68 -14.32 1.29
CA ASP A 81 -10.93 -14.27 2.05
C ASP A 81 -11.07 -12.86 2.62
N GLY A 82 -12.30 -12.34 2.74
CA GLY A 82 -12.54 -10.97 3.15
C GLY A 82 -12.01 -10.70 4.57
N ASP A 83 -10.79 -10.20 4.67
CA ASP A 83 -10.10 -9.97 5.93
C ASP A 83 -10.50 -8.61 6.50
N THR A 84 -10.78 -8.58 7.80
CA THR A 84 -10.99 -7.30 8.49
C THR A 84 -9.65 -6.70 8.85
N ALA A 85 -9.38 -5.49 8.38
CA ALA A 85 -8.19 -4.74 8.71
C ALA A 85 -8.16 -4.43 10.23
N GLY A 86 -7.30 -5.14 10.96
CA GLY A 86 -7.11 -4.92 12.40
C GLY A 86 -6.45 -3.59 12.74
N THR A 87 -5.71 -3.03 11.79
CA THR A 87 -5.14 -1.68 11.81
C THR A 87 -5.17 -1.09 10.41
N ASP A 88 -4.71 0.15 10.27
CA ASP A 88 -4.56 0.84 8.99
C ASP A 88 -3.54 0.13 8.09
N LEU A 89 -3.92 -0.16 6.85
CA LEU A 89 -3.06 -0.82 5.86
C LEU A 89 -2.89 0.02 4.61
N VAL A 90 -1.72 -0.06 3.99
CA VAL A 90 -1.50 0.37 2.60
C VAL A 90 -1.07 -0.84 1.78
N LEU A 91 -1.79 -1.11 0.70
CA LEU A 91 -1.55 -2.21 -0.23
C LEU A 91 -0.94 -1.65 -1.52
N LEU A 92 0.27 -2.09 -1.86
CA LEU A 92 1.04 -1.60 -3.01
C LEU A 92 1.41 -2.79 -3.91
N PRO A 93 0.79 -2.95 -5.08
CA PRO A 93 1.22 -3.95 -6.04
C PRO A 93 2.59 -3.56 -6.57
N VAL A 94 3.59 -4.38 -6.30
CA VAL A 94 4.94 -4.22 -6.84
C VAL A 94 5.17 -5.08 -8.09
N LYS A 95 4.32 -6.10 -8.27
CA LYS A 95 4.33 -6.96 -9.45
C LYS A 95 2.91 -7.40 -9.80
N GLY A 96 2.58 -7.42 -11.09
CA GLY A 96 1.29 -7.91 -11.58
C GLY A 96 0.12 -6.97 -11.26
N SER A 97 -1.08 -7.54 -11.11
CA SER A 97 -2.29 -6.79 -10.76
C SER A 97 -3.33 -7.70 -10.13
N CYS A 98 -4.19 -7.15 -9.30
CA CYS A 98 -5.30 -7.86 -8.68
C CYS A 98 -6.57 -6.99 -8.65
N GLY A 99 -7.73 -7.60 -8.51
CA GLY A 99 -8.94 -6.93 -8.08
C GLY A 99 -8.86 -6.61 -6.59
N GLY A 100 -9.44 -5.49 -6.18
CA GLY A 100 -9.52 -5.06 -4.80
C GLY A 100 -10.93 -4.60 -4.48
N ARG A 101 -11.47 -5.09 -3.37
CA ARG A 101 -12.75 -4.67 -2.82
C ARG A 101 -12.56 -4.25 -1.37
N VAL A 102 -13.04 -3.08 -1.00
CA VAL A 102 -12.97 -2.56 0.38
C VAL A 102 -14.35 -2.07 0.80
N GLU A 103 -14.86 -2.56 1.93
CA GLU A 103 -16.15 -2.17 2.47
C GLU A 103 -16.12 -2.05 3.99
N PRO A 104 -16.99 -1.24 4.61
CA PRO A 104 -17.06 -1.16 6.07
C PRO A 104 -17.38 -2.52 6.68
N SER A 105 -16.77 -2.85 7.82
CA SER A 105 -17.17 -4.05 8.57
C SER A 105 -18.63 -3.93 9.03
N PRO A 106 -19.41 -5.03 8.98
CA PRO A 106 -20.80 -5.04 9.43
C PRO A 106 -20.90 -4.58 10.89
N GLY A 107 -21.49 -3.40 11.10
CA GLY A 107 -21.59 -2.73 12.41
C GLY A 107 -21.02 -1.30 12.45
N GLY A 108 -20.34 -0.85 11.39
CA GLY A 108 -19.83 0.52 11.23
C GLY A 108 -20.93 1.58 10.99
N HIS A 109 -20.69 2.81 11.46
CA HIS A 109 -21.70 3.88 11.58
C HIS A 109 -21.97 4.74 10.32
N ALA A 110 -21.57 4.32 9.11
CA ALA A 110 -21.90 5.07 7.90
C ALA A 110 -22.02 4.18 6.64
N PRO A 111 -22.94 4.49 5.72
CA PRO A 111 -23.05 3.81 4.43
C PRO A 111 -21.96 4.34 3.49
N VAL A 112 -20.71 3.89 3.68
CA VAL A 112 -19.69 4.02 2.66
C VAL A 112 -19.92 2.89 1.66
N HIS A 113 -20.16 3.24 0.39
CA HIS A 113 -20.28 2.24 -0.67
C HIS A 113 -18.98 1.43 -0.78
N ALA A 114 -19.11 0.13 -1.08
CA ALA A 114 -17.95 -0.71 -1.33
C ALA A 114 -17.11 -0.09 -2.46
N LEU A 115 -15.82 0.09 -2.19
CA LEU A 115 -14.84 0.52 -3.18
C LEU A 115 -14.36 -0.73 -3.91
N GLU A 116 -14.77 -0.89 -5.16
CA GLU A 116 -14.33 -1.97 -6.05
C GLU A 116 -13.44 -1.41 -7.15
N LEU A 117 -12.23 -1.94 -7.28
CA LEU A 117 -11.25 -1.50 -8.27
C LEU A 117 -10.32 -2.63 -8.71
N ARG A 118 -9.48 -2.32 -9.70
CA ARG A 118 -8.33 -3.16 -10.05
C ARG A 118 -7.06 -2.43 -9.67
N LEU A 119 -6.32 -3.00 -8.72
CA LEU A 119 -5.02 -2.55 -8.27
C LEU A 119 -3.93 -2.96 -9.26
N ARG A 120 -3.10 -1.99 -9.65
CA ARG A 120 -1.98 -2.15 -10.57
C ARG A 120 -0.68 -1.66 -9.95
N VAL A 121 0.44 -2.12 -10.50
CA VAL A 121 1.73 -1.48 -10.25
C VAL A 121 1.62 0.01 -10.58
N GLY A 122 2.07 0.87 -9.66
CA GLY A 122 1.84 2.31 -9.75
C GLY A 122 0.83 2.86 -8.74
N GLU A 123 0.06 1.98 -8.11
CA GLU A 123 -1.07 2.36 -7.26
C GLU A 123 -0.84 1.95 -5.81
N ALA A 124 -1.36 2.74 -4.88
CA ALA A 124 -1.43 2.37 -3.48
C ALA A 124 -2.87 2.51 -2.98
N LEU A 125 -3.40 1.43 -2.41
CA LEU A 125 -4.72 1.41 -1.79
C LEU A 125 -4.56 1.52 -0.27
N TYR A 126 -5.13 2.57 0.31
CA TYR A 126 -5.30 2.68 1.75
C TYR A 126 -6.58 1.98 2.20
N VAL A 127 -6.44 1.08 3.16
CA VAL A 127 -7.54 0.37 3.83
C VAL A 127 -7.56 0.78 5.31
N PRO A 128 -8.59 1.51 5.76
CA PRO A 128 -8.69 1.90 7.14
C PRO A 128 -8.95 0.72 8.07
N ARG A 129 -8.53 0.83 9.32
CA ARG A 129 -8.95 -0.09 10.38
C ARG A 129 -10.47 -0.26 10.41
N GLY A 130 -10.93 -1.50 10.58
CA GLY A 130 -12.36 -1.83 10.67
C GLY A 130 -13.07 -1.91 9.32
N PHE A 131 -12.35 -1.81 8.21
CA PHE A 131 -12.85 -2.18 6.89
C PHE A 131 -12.52 -3.65 6.58
N VAL A 132 -13.43 -4.31 5.87
CA VAL A 132 -13.20 -5.61 5.25
C VAL A 132 -12.60 -5.37 3.88
N TYR A 133 -11.50 -6.04 3.56
CA TYR A 133 -10.92 -6.01 2.23
C TYR A 133 -10.77 -7.41 1.64
N ALA A 134 -10.94 -7.52 0.33
CA ALA A 134 -10.70 -8.75 -0.41
C ALA A 134 -9.86 -8.44 -1.65
N LEU A 135 -8.92 -9.35 -1.95
CA LEU A 135 -8.09 -9.29 -3.16
C LEU A 135 -8.43 -10.50 -4.04
N ASP A 136 -8.71 -10.27 -5.31
CA ASP A 136 -9.14 -11.33 -6.23
C ASP A 136 -8.74 -11.06 -7.68
N ALA A 137 -9.44 -11.71 -8.62
CA ALA A 137 -9.30 -11.50 -10.06
C ALA A 137 -7.84 -11.50 -10.56
N VAL A 138 -6.99 -12.35 -9.98
CA VAL A 138 -5.57 -12.39 -10.30
C VAL A 138 -5.36 -13.16 -11.61
N HIS A 139 -5.08 -12.45 -12.71
CA HIS A 139 -4.84 -13.07 -14.03
C HIS A 139 -3.36 -13.38 -14.29
N THR A 140 -2.46 -12.71 -13.57
CA THR A 140 -1.02 -12.95 -13.56
C THR A 140 -0.55 -12.95 -12.10
N PRO A 141 0.48 -13.72 -11.71
CA PRO A 141 0.97 -13.71 -10.33
C PRO A 141 1.22 -12.28 -9.86
N CYS A 142 0.62 -11.94 -8.72
CA CYS A 142 0.67 -10.59 -8.18
C CYS A 142 1.41 -10.61 -6.84
N THR A 143 2.33 -9.67 -6.65
CA THR A 143 3.00 -9.46 -5.37
C THR A 143 2.61 -8.08 -4.87
N LEU A 144 2.10 -8.01 -3.65
CA LEU A 144 1.83 -6.76 -2.96
C LEU A 144 2.82 -6.59 -1.82
N GLN A 145 3.35 -5.37 -1.69
CA GLN A 145 3.92 -4.90 -0.44
C GLN A 145 2.78 -4.36 0.42
N VAL A 146 2.71 -4.83 1.67
CA VAL A 146 1.70 -4.43 2.65
C VAL A 146 2.39 -3.64 3.75
N LEU A 147 2.07 -2.35 3.83
CA LEU A 147 2.49 -1.48 4.92
C LEU A 147 1.41 -1.49 5.99
N THR A 148 1.76 -1.90 7.19
CA THR A 148 0.87 -1.93 8.35
C THR A 148 1.23 -0.75 9.25
N LEU A 149 0.28 0.14 9.48
CA LEU A 149 0.47 1.33 10.30
C LEU A 149 -0.06 1.02 11.69
N HIS A 150 0.81 0.99 12.69
CA HIS A 150 0.41 0.74 14.06
C HIS A 150 0.02 2.07 14.72
N PRO A 151 -1.11 2.13 15.44
CA PRO A 151 -1.41 3.32 16.23
C PRO A 151 -0.29 3.52 17.27
N PRO A 152 0.03 4.78 17.63
CA PRO A 152 1.01 5.02 18.69
C PRO A 152 0.52 4.39 20.00
N ASP A 153 1.37 3.59 20.63
CA ASP A 153 1.16 3.09 22.00
C ASP A 153 1.32 4.27 22.97
N TRP A 154 0.22 4.80 23.49
CA TRP A 154 0.22 5.84 24.54
C TRP A 154 -0.45 5.33 25.81
#